data_AF-A0A7K5FAV8-F1
#
_entry.id   AF-A0A7K5FAV8-F1
#
_cell.length_a   1.000
_cell.length_b   1.000
_cell.length_c   1.000
_cell.angle_alpha   90.00
_cell.angle_beta   90.00
_cell.angle_gamma   90.00
#
_symmetry.space_group_name_H-M   'P 1'
#
loop_
_entity.id
_entity.type
_entity.pdbx_description
1 polymer ?
#
loop_
_entity_poly.entity_id
_entity_poly.type
_entity_poly.pdbx_seq_one_letter_code
_entity_poly.pdbx_strand_id
1 'polypeptide(L)'
;MGTDGARALLERAGTLTVQTGNLLNWGCLRKKCPATPGEEVRDCIQKTLTEWSSKVEQDLNQEILEVLECTVAQAIEKINPEERDELKVSAKLFIVGSNSSSIGDAVDLACSALGVAQLDSVIIAPPPVEDGTSFSLEYLQPYWQELENLVQNKKIVAIGTSDLDKTLLEQLYLWAQVKPSSNQVNLASCCVMPPDLTAFAKQFDIQLLTHNDPKELLCEASFQEVLRESIQDTKAHEWIPLWLLRYSVIVKSRGIIKSKGYIMQAKRNS
;
A
#
# COMPACT_ATOMS: atom_id res chain seq x y z
N MET A 1 19.34 -2.36 24.63
CA MET A 1 18.78 -1.10 25.16
C MET A 1 17.68 -0.52 24.26
N GLY A 2 17.86 -0.41 22.94
CA GLY A 2 16.81 0.11 22.04
C GLY A 2 15.54 -0.77 21.90
N THR A 3 15.70 -2.09 21.84
CA THR A 3 14.58 -3.04 21.65
C THR A 3 13.55 -3.03 22.79
N ASP A 4 13.98 -2.80 24.03
CA ASP A 4 13.06 -2.77 25.17
C ASP A 4 12.18 -1.51 25.18
N GLY A 5 12.73 -0.36 24.73
CA GLY A 5 11.96 0.87 24.55
C GLY A 5 10.93 0.72 23.43
N ALA A 6 11.32 0.11 22.32
CA ALA A 6 10.43 -0.19 21.20
C ALA A 6 9.25 -1.08 21.62
N ARG A 7 9.52 -2.14 22.42
CA ARG A 7 8.47 -3.02 22.95
C ARG A 7 7.49 -2.26 23.84
N ALA A 8 7.98 -1.42 24.75
CA ALA A 8 7.13 -0.63 25.65
C ALA A 8 6.21 0.35 24.89
N LEU A 9 6.70 0.95 23.79
CA LEU A 9 5.89 1.79 22.91
C LEU A 9 4.82 0.96 22.17
N LEU A 10 5.20 -0.20 21.63
CA LEU A 10 4.28 -1.12 20.95
C LEU A 10 3.17 -1.60 21.88
N GLU A 11 3.49 -1.89 23.15
CA GLU A 11 2.52 -2.33 24.16
C GLU A 11 1.45 -1.27 24.48
N ARG A 12 1.76 0.02 24.27
CA ARG A 12 0.84 1.14 24.51
C ARG A 12 0.04 1.54 23.27
N ALA A 13 0.47 1.13 22.08
CA ALA A 13 -0.14 1.51 20.82
C ALA A 13 -1.39 0.69 20.50
N GLY A 14 -2.41 1.35 19.96
CA GLY A 14 -3.60 0.70 19.38
C GLY A 14 -3.48 0.51 17.87
N THR A 15 -2.72 1.38 17.21
CA THR A 15 -2.45 1.39 15.78
C THR A 15 -0.96 1.52 15.52
N LEU A 16 -0.46 0.83 14.51
CA LEU A 16 0.93 0.81 14.10
C LEU A 16 1.01 1.16 12.61
N THR A 17 1.75 2.21 12.30
CA THR A 17 2.06 2.62 10.92
C THR A 17 3.53 2.36 10.64
N VAL A 18 3.85 1.60 9.60
CA VAL A 18 5.24 1.36 9.18
C VAL A 18 5.48 1.98 7.81
N GLN A 19 6.51 2.82 7.68
CA GLN A 19 6.92 3.42 6.41
C GLN A 19 8.34 3.00 6.05
N THR A 20 8.52 2.40 4.88
CA THR A 20 9.83 1.86 4.46
C THR A 20 10.76 2.90 3.85
N GLY A 21 10.22 4.04 3.41
CA GLY A 21 10.98 5.03 2.63
C GLY A 21 11.40 4.50 1.26
N ASN A 22 12.35 5.21 0.62
CA ASN A 22 12.86 4.87 -0.70
C ASN A 22 13.79 3.64 -0.64
N LEU A 23 13.28 2.52 -1.15
CA LEU A 23 13.99 1.24 -1.17
C LEU A 23 15.27 1.26 -2.01
N LEU A 24 15.37 2.17 -2.98
CA LEU A 24 16.54 2.32 -3.85
C LEU A 24 17.74 2.90 -3.08
N ASN A 25 17.49 3.83 -2.16
CA ASN A 25 18.53 4.47 -1.34
C ASN A 25 18.87 3.64 -0.11
N TRP A 26 17.88 2.97 0.47
CA TRP A 26 18.00 2.29 1.76
C TRP A 26 18.77 0.96 1.70
N GLY A 27 19.06 0.46 0.50
CA GLY A 27 19.81 -0.78 0.30
C GLY A 27 19.16 -2.02 0.92
N CYS A 28 17.84 -2.01 1.19
CA CYS A 28 17.07 -3.22 1.58
C CYS A 28 17.33 -4.37 0.61
N LEU A 29 17.48 -4.05 -0.66
CA LEU A 29 17.63 -4.99 -1.76
C LEU A 29 19.09 -5.35 -2.10
N ARG A 30 20.09 -4.83 -1.37
CA ARG A 30 21.51 -4.95 -1.77
C ARG A 30 22.16 -6.30 -1.43
N LYS A 31 21.62 -7.09 -0.50
CA LYS A 31 22.25 -8.35 -0.04
C LYS A 31 21.64 -9.61 -0.67
N LYS A 32 20.35 -9.58 -1.02
CA LYS A 32 19.62 -10.68 -1.69
C LYS A 32 18.50 -10.05 -2.49
N CYS A 33 18.38 -10.37 -3.78
CA CYS A 33 17.19 -9.98 -4.54
C CYS A 33 16.01 -10.81 -4.02
N PRO A 34 14.90 -10.19 -3.58
CA PRO A 34 13.69 -10.93 -3.22
C PRO A 34 13.24 -11.78 -4.41
N ALA A 35 12.85 -13.02 -4.17
CA ALA A 35 12.35 -13.91 -5.22
C ALA A 35 10.90 -13.58 -5.58
N THR A 36 10.15 -12.92 -4.66
CA THR A 36 8.75 -12.54 -4.86
C THR A 36 8.44 -11.14 -4.30
N PRO A 37 7.37 -10.49 -4.77
CA PRO A 37 6.89 -9.23 -4.18
C PRO A 37 6.56 -9.33 -2.68
N GLY A 38 6.08 -10.48 -2.20
CA GLY A 38 5.76 -10.69 -0.79
C GLY A 38 7.01 -10.75 0.09
N GLU A 39 8.07 -11.42 -0.39
CA GLU A 39 9.38 -11.41 0.29
C GLU A 39 9.96 -9.99 0.35
N GLU A 40 9.84 -9.20 -0.73
CA GLU A 40 10.31 -7.81 -0.73
C GLU A 40 9.63 -6.99 0.38
N VAL A 41 8.30 -7.12 0.50
CA VAL A 41 7.52 -6.42 1.52
C VAL A 41 7.95 -6.83 2.92
N ARG A 42 8.03 -8.15 3.18
CA ARG A 42 8.46 -8.70 4.46
C ARG A 42 9.84 -8.15 4.86
N ASP A 43 10.82 -8.26 3.98
CA ASP A 43 12.20 -7.84 4.24
C ASP A 43 12.30 -6.33 4.51
N CYS A 44 11.54 -5.53 3.76
CA CYS A 44 11.55 -4.08 3.93
C CYS A 44 10.91 -3.65 5.25
N ILE A 45 9.77 -4.24 5.62
CA ILE A 45 9.11 -3.96 6.91
C ILE A 45 10.02 -4.41 8.06
N GLN A 46 10.56 -5.63 7.98
CA GLN A 46 11.44 -6.18 9.00
C GLN A 46 12.65 -5.28 9.24
N LYS A 47 13.33 -4.86 8.16
CA LYS A 47 14.48 -3.97 8.25
C LYS A 47 14.12 -2.61 8.82
N THR A 48 13.00 -2.02 8.40
CA THR A 48 12.52 -0.75 8.95
C THR A 48 12.27 -0.84 10.45
N LEU A 49 11.58 -1.89 10.91
CA LEU A 49 11.28 -2.08 12.33
C LEU A 49 12.55 -2.34 13.15
N THR A 50 13.47 -3.18 12.66
CA THR A 50 14.74 -3.43 13.34
C THR A 50 15.56 -2.14 13.48
N GLU A 51 15.70 -1.38 12.40
CA GLU A 51 16.44 -0.10 12.41
C GLU A 51 15.76 0.94 13.30
N TRP A 52 14.44 1.10 13.19
CA TRP A 52 13.66 1.98 14.06
C TRP A 52 13.83 1.59 15.54
N SER A 53 13.71 0.30 15.88
CA SER A 53 13.83 -0.17 17.26
C SER A 53 15.23 0.04 17.85
N SER A 54 16.28 0.05 17.01
CA SER A 54 17.64 0.33 17.45
C SER A 54 17.89 1.80 17.77
N LYS A 55 17.10 2.70 17.17
CA LYS A 55 17.24 4.15 17.26
C LYS A 55 16.22 4.81 18.19
N VAL A 56 15.18 4.07 18.60
CA VAL A 56 14.17 4.58 19.51
C VAL A 56 14.82 4.83 20.88
N GLU A 57 14.84 6.10 21.29
CA GLU A 57 15.25 6.47 22.64
C GLU A 57 14.11 6.17 23.62
N GLN A 58 14.44 5.85 24.87
CA GLN A 58 13.46 5.64 25.94
C GLN A 58 12.90 6.97 26.43
N ASP A 59 12.29 7.78 25.56
CA ASP A 59 11.54 8.95 26.02
C ASP A 59 10.12 8.52 26.40
N LEU A 60 10.02 7.94 27.60
CA LEU A 60 8.78 7.45 28.21
C LEU A 60 7.75 8.58 28.48
N ASN A 61 8.13 9.84 28.26
CA ASN A 61 7.27 11.01 28.41
C ASN A 61 6.46 11.36 27.15
N GLN A 62 6.59 10.60 26.05
CA GLN A 62 5.64 10.73 24.95
C GLN A 62 4.23 10.36 25.44
N GLU A 63 3.29 11.29 25.26
CA GLU A 63 1.86 11.10 25.43
C GLU A 63 1.44 9.76 24.82
N ILE A 64 0.40 9.11 25.37
CA ILE A 64 -0.10 7.83 24.86
C ILE A 64 -0.39 8.00 23.37
N LEU A 65 0.53 7.50 22.53
CA LEU A 65 0.37 7.48 21.10
C LEU A 65 -0.58 6.32 20.78
N GLU A 66 -1.85 6.66 20.55
CA GLU A 66 -2.82 5.71 19.98
C GLU A 66 -2.31 5.14 18.65
N VAL A 67 -1.52 5.94 17.91
CA VAL A 67 -0.87 5.58 16.65
C VAL A 67 0.65 5.66 16.80
N LEU A 68 1.34 4.53 16.67
CA LEU A 68 2.80 4.47 16.66
C LEU A 68 3.33 4.48 15.23
N GLU A 69 4.21 5.44 14.92
CA GLU A 69 4.86 5.54 13.61
C GLU A 69 6.28 4.98 13.63
N CYS A 70 6.48 3.90 12.88
CA CYS A 70 7.79 3.27 12.68
C CYS A 70 8.38 3.70 11.34
N THR A 71 9.31 4.65 11.39
CA THR A 71 9.98 5.18 10.20
C THR A 71 11.49 5.28 10.44
N VAL A 72 12.26 5.28 9.35
CA VAL A 72 13.70 5.55 9.41
C VAL A 72 14.01 6.81 8.62
N ALA A 73 14.35 7.90 9.33
CA ALA A 73 14.51 9.23 8.74
C ALA A 73 15.44 9.24 7.51
N GLN A 74 16.52 8.44 7.51
CA GLN A 74 17.47 8.36 6.39
C GLN A 74 16.90 7.68 5.13
N ALA A 75 15.82 6.91 5.27
CA ALA A 75 15.14 6.28 4.14
C ALA A 75 14.10 7.21 3.48
N ILE A 76 13.69 8.29 4.16
CA ILE A 76 12.62 9.16 3.69
C ILE A 76 13.18 10.21 2.75
N GLU A 77 12.65 10.21 1.53
CA GLU A 77 13.02 11.16 0.49
C GLU A 77 11.75 11.84 -0.02
N LYS A 78 11.60 13.12 0.30
CA LYS A 78 10.52 13.95 -0.22
C LYS A 78 10.88 14.46 -1.61
N ILE A 79 9.87 14.54 -2.47
CA ILE A 79 9.99 15.08 -3.81
C ILE A 79 10.23 16.58 -3.72
N ASN A 80 11.20 17.10 -4.48
CA ASN A 80 11.38 18.54 -4.61
C ASN A 80 10.18 19.12 -5.40
N PRO A 81 9.48 20.16 -4.90
CA PRO A 81 8.39 20.79 -5.63
C PRO A 81 8.74 21.20 -7.07
N GLU A 82 9.99 21.58 -7.34
CA GLU A 82 10.46 22.02 -8.67
C GLU A 82 10.46 20.89 -9.71
N GLU A 83 10.59 19.64 -9.29
CA GLU A 83 10.59 18.47 -10.19
C GLU A 83 9.25 17.73 -10.22
N ARG A 84 8.27 18.10 -9.39
CA ARG A 84 7.01 17.35 -9.22
C ARG A 84 6.29 17.11 -10.55
N ASP A 85 6.31 18.09 -11.45
CA ASP A 85 5.64 18.02 -12.75
C ASP A 85 6.31 17.02 -13.70
N GLU A 86 7.60 16.75 -13.53
CA GLU A 86 8.36 15.76 -14.30
C GLU A 86 8.14 14.33 -13.80
N LEU A 87 7.52 14.17 -12.63
CA LEU A 87 7.33 12.89 -11.96
C LEU A 87 5.90 12.39 -12.08
N LYS A 88 5.76 11.08 -12.24
CA LYS A 88 4.52 10.33 -12.07
C LYS A 88 4.57 9.61 -10.71
N VAL A 89 3.74 10.07 -9.77
CA VAL A 89 3.60 9.51 -8.42
C VAL A 89 2.35 8.64 -8.39
N SER A 90 2.55 7.35 -8.18
CA SER A 90 1.47 6.35 -8.23
C SER A 90 1.49 5.47 -6.98
N ALA A 91 0.31 4.99 -6.58
CA ALA A 91 0.17 4.04 -5.49
C ALA A 91 -0.76 2.87 -5.87
N LYS A 92 -0.48 1.69 -5.32
CA LYS A 92 -1.41 0.55 -5.30
C LYS A 92 -1.74 0.22 -3.85
N LEU A 93 -3.01 0.27 -3.51
CA LEU A 93 -3.53 0.02 -2.16
C LEU A 93 -4.09 -1.40 -2.10
N PHE A 94 -3.48 -2.24 -1.29
CA PHE A 94 -3.91 -3.60 -0.99
C PHE A 94 -4.71 -3.57 0.31
N ILE A 95 -6.00 -3.88 0.21
CA ILE A 95 -6.87 -3.95 1.38
C ILE A 95 -6.76 -5.35 1.97
N VAL A 96 -6.48 -5.45 3.27
CA VAL A 96 -6.34 -6.74 3.97
C VAL A 96 -7.55 -6.99 4.87
N GLY A 97 -8.09 -5.95 5.52
CA GLY A 97 -9.30 -6.02 6.35
C GLY A 97 -10.51 -5.30 5.75
N SER A 98 -11.70 -5.53 6.31
CA SER A 98 -12.98 -5.02 5.79
C SER A 98 -13.24 -3.50 6.00
N ASN A 99 -12.21 -2.70 6.32
CA ASN A 99 -12.40 -1.33 6.77
C ASN A 99 -12.10 -0.28 5.67
N SER A 100 -13.12 0.13 4.91
CA SER A 100 -12.99 1.15 3.86
C SER A 100 -12.61 2.55 4.38
N SER A 101 -12.91 2.87 5.65
CA SER A 101 -12.63 4.18 6.25
C SER A 101 -11.14 4.56 6.30
N SER A 102 -10.25 3.59 6.07
CA SER A 102 -8.80 3.77 6.13
C SER A 102 -8.12 4.15 4.80
N ILE A 103 -8.87 4.20 3.68
CA ILE A 103 -8.31 4.56 2.36
C ILE A 103 -7.81 6.01 2.34
N GLY A 104 -8.59 6.94 2.91
CA GLY A 104 -8.21 8.35 2.99
C GLY A 104 -6.89 8.54 3.73
N ASP A 105 -6.78 7.91 4.91
CA ASP A 105 -5.56 7.93 5.73
C ASP A 105 -4.36 7.36 4.96
N ALA A 106 -4.53 6.25 4.24
CA ALA A 106 -3.45 5.65 3.45
C ALA A 106 -2.91 6.62 2.39
N VAL A 107 -3.81 7.32 1.69
CA VAL A 107 -3.44 8.29 0.65
C VAL A 107 -2.80 9.55 1.26
N ASP A 108 -3.32 10.04 2.39
CA ASP A 108 -2.74 11.19 3.08
C ASP A 108 -1.35 10.87 3.66
N LEU A 109 -1.15 9.66 4.20
CA LEU A 109 0.16 9.18 4.63
C LEU A 109 1.14 9.10 3.45
N ALA A 110 0.71 8.60 2.28
CA ALA A 110 1.55 8.57 1.09
C ALA A 110 1.94 9.98 0.60
N CYS A 111 0.98 10.91 0.57
CA CYS A 111 1.22 12.32 0.25
C CYS A 111 2.22 12.96 1.22
N SER A 112 2.05 12.75 2.53
CA SER A 112 2.97 13.26 3.56
C SER A 112 4.37 12.68 3.43
N ALA A 113 4.49 11.36 3.26
CA ALA A 113 5.75 10.64 3.12
C ALA A 113 6.55 11.12 1.90
N LEU A 114 5.87 11.36 0.78
CA LEU A 114 6.49 11.79 -0.48
C LEU A 114 6.62 13.30 -0.61
N GLY A 115 6.02 14.08 0.29
CA GLY A 115 6.02 15.54 0.23
C GLY A 115 5.23 16.10 -0.95
N VAL A 116 4.12 15.45 -1.32
CA VAL A 116 3.25 15.88 -2.44
C VAL A 116 1.84 16.17 -1.95
N ALA A 117 1.15 17.10 -2.61
CA ALA A 117 -0.24 17.40 -2.30
C ALA A 117 -1.23 16.39 -2.91
N GLN A 118 -0.84 15.73 -3.99
CA GLN A 118 -1.70 14.88 -4.82
C GLN A 118 -0.91 13.74 -5.47
N LEU A 119 -1.51 12.54 -5.50
CA LEU A 119 -1.02 11.39 -6.26
C LEU A 119 -1.59 11.42 -7.69
N ASP A 120 -0.78 11.05 -8.68
CA ASP A 120 -1.23 11.02 -10.08
C ASP A 120 -2.15 9.82 -10.37
N SER A 121 -1.95 8.69 -9.69
CA SER A 121 -2.85 7.55 -9.82
C SER A 121 -2.86 6.64 -8.60
N VAL A 122 -4.05 6.18 -8.20
CA VAL A 122 -4.22 5.14 -7.17
C VAL A 122 -4.98 3.95 -7.74
N ILE A 123 -4.43 2.75 -7.59
CA ILE A 123 -5.06 1.49 -7.96
C ILE A 123 -5.48 0.77 -6.67
N ILE A 124 -6.73 0.34 -6.58
CA ILE A 124 -7.18 -0.51 -5.48
C ILE A 124 -7.07 -1.99 -5.84
N ALA A 125 -6.45 -2.76 -4.95
CA ALA A 125 -6.54 -4.20 -4.90
C ALA A 125 -7.48 -4.55 -3.73
N PRO A 126 -8.73 -4.94 -4.03
CA PRO A 126 -9.70 -5.32 -3.01
C PRO A 126 -9.24 -6.57 -2.25
N PRO A 127 -9.80 -6.84 -1.05
CA PRO A 127 -9.42 -8.02 -0.29
C PRO A 127 -9.64 -9.31 -1.08
N PRO A 128 -8.82 -10.35 -0.85
CA PRO A 128 -9.09 -11.67 -1.38
C PRO A 128 -10.47 -12.13 -0.89
N VAL A 129 -11.31 -12.56 -1.83
CA VAL A 129 -12.59 -13.17 -1.48
C VAL A 129 -12.33 -14.60 -1.02
N GLU A 130 -13.03 -15.04 0.04
CA GLU A 130 -13.00 -16.44 0.46
C GLU A 130 -13.40 -17.37 -0.69
N ASP A 131 -12.75 -18.54 -0.77
CA ASP A 131 -12.98 -19.51 -1.83
C ASP A 131 -14.47 -19.88 -1.92
N GLY A 132 -15.08 -19.66 -3.09
CA GLY A 132 -16.48 -19.98 -3.38
C GLY A 132 -17.47 -18.82 -3.28
N THR A 133 -17.05 -17.63 -2.82
CA THR A 133 -17.88 -16.42 -2.88
C THR A 133 -17.57 -15.64 -4.15
N SER A 134 -18.60 -15.24 -4.91
CA SER A 134 -18.44 -14.39 -6.09
C SER A 134 -18.12 -12.96 -5.65
N PHE A 135 -16.99 -12.43 -6.09
CA PHE A 135 -16.69 -11.00 -5.97
C PHE A 135 -17.78 -10.18 -6.66
N SER A 136 -18.49 -9.32 -5.93
CA SER A 136 -19.62 -8.54 -6.46
C SER A 136 -19.29 -7.04 -6.50
N LEU A 137 -20.06 -6.29 -7.28
CA LEU A 137 -19.95 -4.83 -7.29
C LEU A 137 -20.21 -4.24 -5.89
N GLU A 138 -21.20 -4.75 -5.14
CA GLU A 138 -21.54 -4.18 -3.82
C GLU A 138 -20.36 -4.19 -2.85
N TYR A 139 -19.49 -5.18 -2.98
CA TYR A 139 -18.28 -5.28 -2.17
C TYR A 139 -17.23 -4.20 -2.53
N LEU A 140 -17.17 -3.78 -3.80
CA LEU A 140 -16.27 -2.70 -4.25
C LEU A 140 -16.79 -1.30 -3.95
N GLN A 141 -18.12 -1.11 -3.95
CA GLN A 141 -18.77 0.18 -3.82
C GLN A 141 -18.24 1.06 -2.68
N PRO A 142 -18.11 0.59 -1.43
CA PRO A 142 -17.66 1.44 -0.33
C PRO A 142 -16.22 1.94 -0.55
N TYR A 143 -15.34 1.10 -1.10
CA TYR A 143 -13.97 1.50 -1.39
C TYR A 143 -13.88 2.47 -2.57
N TRP A 144 -14.69 2.23 -3.61
CA TRP A 144 -14.72 3.11 -4.77
C TRP A 144 -15.25 4.49 -4.42
N GLN A 145 -16.30 4.60 -3.59
CA GLN A 145 -16.82 5.88 -3.10
C GLN A 145 -15.76 6.72 -2.38
N GLU A 146 -14.92 6.09 -1.54
CA GLU A 146 -13.81 6.79 -0.90
C GLU A 146 -12.77 7.29 -1.91
N LEU A 147 -12.45 6.49 -2.93
CA LEU A 147 -11.58 6.92 -4.02
C LEU A 147 -12.19 8.08 -4.84
N GLU A 148 -13.51 8.06 -5.08
CA GLU A 148 -14.22 9.17 -5.73
C GLU A 148 -14.11 10.45 -4.91
N ASN A 149 -14.32 10.38 -3.59
CA ASN A 149 -14.16 11.50 -2.68
C ASN A 149 -12.73 12.07 -2.73
N LEU A 150 -11.71 11.21 -2.78
CA LEU A 150 -10.31 11.64 -2.86
C LEU A 150 -9.98 12.30 -4.21
N VAL A 151 -10.61 11.88 -5.30
CA VAL A 151 -10.50 12.57 -6.60
C VAL A 151 -11.18 13.93 -6.55
N GLN A 152 -12.40 14.01 -6.02
CA GLN A 152 -13.14 15.28 -5.87
C GLN A 152 -12.38 16.29 -4.99
N ASN A 153 -11.72 15.80 -3.94
CA ASN A 153 -10.89 16.59 -3.03
C ASN A 153 -9.47 16.87 -3.56
N LYS A 154 -9.17 16.52 -4.83
CA LYS A 154 -7.88 16.75 -5.49
C LYS A 154 -6.68 16.11 -4.77
N LYS A 155 -6.91 15.01 -4.05
CA LYS A 155 -5.86 14.17 -3.44
C LYS A 155 -5.34 13.11 -4.40
N ILE A 156 -6.16 12.71 -5.38
CA ILE A 156 -5.81 11.78 -6.45
C ILE A 156 -6.24 12.38 -7.80
N VAL A 157 -5.45 12.20 -8.86
CA VAL A 157 -5.85 12.60 -10.22
C VAL A 157 -6.69 11.51 -10.90
N ALA A 158 -6.22 10.27 -10.87
CA ALA A 158 -6.87 9.14 -11.54
C ALA A 158 -6.96 7.91 -10.62
N ILE A 159 -8.06 7.17 -10.72
CA ILE A 159 -8.29 5.95 -9.92
C ILE A 159 -8.45 4.74 -10.83
N GLY A 160 -8.04 3.58 -10.35
CA GLY A 160 -8.08 2.32 -11.08
C GLY A 160 -8.29 1.13 -10.15
N THR A 161 -8.47 -0.04 -10.75
CA THR A 161 -8.76 -1.29 -10.04
C THR A 161 -7.78 -2.40 -10.43
N SER A 162 -7.82 -3.52 -9.71
CA SER A 162 -7.01 -4.70 -9.94
C SER A 162 -7.92 -5.91 -10.08
N ASP A 163 -7.63 -6.73 -11.07
CA ASP A 163 -8.17 -8.08 -11.26
C ASP A 163 -9.68 -8.16 -11.47
N LEU A 164 -10.31 -7.09 -11.98
CA LEU A 164 -11.69 -7.18 -12.44
C LEU A 164 -11.76 -7.84 -13.80
N ASP A 165 -12.68 -8.80 -13.93
CA ASP A 165 -13.11 -9.30 -15.22
C ASP A 165 -13.93 -8.25 -15.97
N LYS A 166 -14.29 -8.56 -17.22
CA LYS A 166 -15.08 -7.66 -18.07
C LYS A 166 -16.42 -7.30 -17.42
N THR A 167 -17.10 -8.28 -16.82
CA THR A 167 -18.45 -8.11 -16.27
C THR A 167 -18.44 -7.12 -15.10
N LEU A 168 -17.54 -7.32 -14.14
CA LEU A 168 -17.43 -6.44 -12.97
C LEU A 168 -16.86 -5.08 -13.33
N LEU A 169 -15.88 -5.00 -14.24
CA LEU A 169 -15.35 -3.72 -14.70
C LEU A 169 -16.44 -2.89 -15.39
N GLU A 170 -17.29 -3.51 -16.21
CA GLU A 170 -18.42 -2.85 -16.85
C GLU A 170 -19.47 -2.39 -15.83
N GLN A 171 -19.83 -3.24 -14.87
CA GLN A 171 -20.75 -2.87 -13.80
C GLN A 171 -20.23 -1.68 -12.99
N LEU A 172 -18.95 -1.71 -12.59
CA LEU A 172 -18.29 -0.61 -11.90
C LEU A 172 -18.29 0.66 -12.76
N TYR A 173 -17.91 0.55 -14.03
CA TYR A 173 -17.84 1.69 -14.95
C TYR A 173 -19.22 2.34 -15.14
N LEU A 174 -20.29 1.56 -15.26
CA LEU A 174 -21.65 2.09 -15.42
C LEU A 174 -22.16 2.77 -14.15
N TRP A 175 -21.87 2.20 -12.98
CA TRP A 175 -22.35 2.71 -11.69
C TRP A 175 -21.55 3.92 -11.17
N ALA A 176 -20.23 3.93 -11.34
CA ALA A 176 -19.34 4.92 -10.74
C ALA A 176 -19.55 6.34 -11.29
N GLN A 177 -19.39 7.36 -10.45
CA GLN A 177 -19.33 8.77 -10.85
C GLN A 177 -17.96 9.11 -11.45
N VAL A 178 -16.87 8.70 -10.78
CA VAL A 178 -15.52 8.79 -11.32
C VAL A 178 -15.16 7.45 -11.95
N LYS A 179 -14.96 7.44 -13.27
CA LYS A 179 -14.73 6.21 -14.03
C LYS A 179 -13.35 5.62 -13.74
N PRO A 180 -13.22 4.28 -13.68
CA PRO A 180 -11.91 3.65 -13.58
C PRO A 180 -11.07 4.00 -14.81
N SER A 181 -9.94 4.66 -14.59
CA SER A 181 -8.97 5.01 -15.64
C SER A 181 -8.07 3.83 -16.02
N SER A 182 -7.98 2.81 -15.16
CA SER A 182 -7.15 1.63 -15.38
C SER A 182 -7.70 0.40 -14.67
N ASN A 183 -7.36 -0.77 -15.20
CA ASN A 183 -7.57 -2.08 -14.57
C ASN A 183 -6.29 -2.91 -14.72
N GLN A 184 -5.79 -3.47 -13.62
CA GLN A 184 -4.65 -4.40 -13.68
C GLN A 184 -5.14 -5.84 -13.86
N VAL A 185 -4.34 -6.67 -14.52
CA VAL A 185 -4.60 -8.11 -14.67
C VAL A 185 -3.38 -8.89 -14.21
N ASN A 186 -3.61 -9.86 -13.32
CA ASN A 186 -2.55 -10.72 -12.81
C ASN A 186 -2.06 -11.72 -13.87
N LEU A 187 -0.76 -11.68 -14.15
CA LEU A 187 -0.09 -12.58 -15.10
C LEU A 187 -0.15 -14.06 -14.68
N ALA A 188 -0.29 -14.34 -13.38
CA ALA A 188 -0.46 -15.70 -12.88
C ALA A 188 -1.81 -16.31 -13.27
N SER A 189 -2.84 -15.47 -13.45
CA SER A 189 -4.19 -15.88 -13.83
C SER A 189 -4.39 -15.89 -15.35
N CYS A 190 -3.60 -15.10 -16.10
CA CYS A 190 -3.78 -14.96 -17.53
C CYS A 190 -2.49 -14.48 -18.23
N CYS A 191 -1.94 -15.30 -19.12
CA CYS A 191 -0.80 -14.91 -19.96
C CYS A 191 -1.23 -14.13 -21.23
N VAL A 192 -2.52 -14.20 -21.60
CA VAL A 192 -3.11 -13.53 -22.75
C VAL A 192 -4.37 -12.81 -22.29
N MET A 193 -4.38 -11.48 -22.38
CA MET A 193 -5.49 -10.66 -21.92
C MET A 193 -6.82 -11.04 -22.63
N PRO A 194 -7.94 -11.21 -21.90
CA PRO A 194 -9.21 -11.58 -22.51
C PRO A 194 -9.64 -10.58 -23.61
N PRO A 195 -10.03 -11.05 -24.81
CA PRO A 195 -10.37 -10.16 -25.93
C PRO A 195 -11.56 -9.24 -25.65
N ASP A 196 -12.56 -9.72 -24.91
CA ASP A 196 -13.74 -8.97 -24.50
C ASP A 196 -13.40 -7.85 -23.50
N LEU A 197 -12.57 -8.16 -22.49
CA LEU A 197 -12.03 -7.17 -21.56
C LEU A 197 -11.22 -6.11 -22.31
N THR A 198 -10.38 -6.52 -23.26
CA THR A 198 -9.56 -5.62 -24.08
C THR A 198 -10.42 -4.70 -24.94
N ALA A 199 -11.46 -5.25 -25.59
CA ALA A 199 -12.39 -4.48 -26.41
C ALA A 199 -13.15 -3.45 -25.58
N PHE A 200 -13.67 -3.85 -24.42
CA PHE A 200 -14.36 -2.94 -23.49
C PHE A 200 -13.43 -1.84 -23.00
N ALA A 201 -12.24 -2.20 -22.50
CA ALA A 201 -11.29 -1.23 -22.00
C ALA A 201 -10.85 -0.23 -23.08
N LYS A 202 -10.60 -0.69 -24.31
CA LYS A 202 -10.29 0.18 -25.45
C LYS A 202 -11.45 1.11 -25.80
N GLN A 203 -12.69 0.62 -25.77
CA GLN A 203 -13.87 1.42 -26.08
C GLN A 203 -14.08 2.58 -25.09
N PHE A 204 -13.75 2.37 -23.82
CA PHE A 204 -13.98 3.33 -22.74
C PHE A 204 -12.70 4.00 -22.21
N ASP A 205 -11.60 3.91 -22.97
CA ASP A 205 -10.29 4.49 -22.64
C ASP A 205 -9.75 4.08 -21.25
N ILE A 206 -9.96 2.81 -20.88
CA ILE A 206 -9.44 2.22 -19.65
C ILE A 206 -8.08 1.59 -19.96
N GLN A 207 -7.03 2.05 -19.27
CA GLN A 207 -5.70 1.49 -19.42
C GLN A 207 -5.63 0.10 -18.78
N LEU A 208 -5.36 -0.93 -19.57
CA LEU A 208 -5.06 -2.26 -19.05
C LEU A 208 -3.57 -2.41 -18.76
N LEU A 209 -3.26 -2.82 -17.53
CA LEU A 209 -1.89 -3.02 -17.04
C LEU A 209 -1.71 -4.47 -16.57
N THR A 210 -0.48 -4.95 -16.51
CA THR A 210 -0.17 -6.28 -15.98
C THR A 210 0.59 -6.17 -14.66
N HIS A 211 0.34 -7.11 -13.75
CA HIS A 211 1.10 -7.25 -12.50
C HIS A 211 1.31 -8.72 -12.16
N ASN A 212 2.19 -8.98 -11.20
CA ASN A 212 2.55 -10.31 -10.71
C ASN A 212 2.49 -10.36 -9.17
N ASP A 213 1.59 -9.56 -8.58
CA ASP A 213 1.41 -9.57 -7.13
C ASP A 213 0.79 -10.92 -6.71
N PRO A 214 1.21 -11.52 -5.58
CA PRO A 214 0.51 -12.66 -5.01
C PRO A 214 -0.91 -12.26 -4.59
N LYS A 215 -1.79 -13.26 -4.39
CA LYS A 215 -3.17 -13.03 -3.90
C LYS A 215 -3.18 -12.22 -2.60
N GLU A 216 -2.25 -12.53 -1.70
CA GLU A 216 -2.06 -11.83 -0.44
C GLU A 216 -0.60 -11.38 -0.36
N LEU A 217 -0.37 -10.06 -0.38
CA LEU A 217 0.98 -9.48 -0.42
C LEU A 217 1.65 -9.48 0.96
N LEU A 218 0.86 -9.35 2.02
CA LEU A 218 1.29 -9.44 3.41
C LEU A 218 0.14 -10.02 4.24
N CYS A 219 0.24 -11.29 4.60
CA CYS A 219 -0.75 -11.94 5.45
C CYS A 219 -0.53 -11.61 6.93
N GLU A 220 -1.58 -11.78 7.73
CA GLU A 220 -1.53 -11.57 9.18
C GLU A 220 -0.37 -12.37 9.81
N ALA A 221 -0.29 -13.67 9.53
CA ALA A 221 0.77 -14.53 10.08
C ALA A 221 2.18 -14.04 9.75
N SER A 222 2.41 -13.62 8.50
CA SER A 222 3.72 -13.10 8.07
C SER A 222 4.03 -11.77 8.75
N PHE A 223 3.05 -10.89 8.93
CA PHE A 223 3.26 -9.62 9.62
C PHE A 223 3.60 -9.83 11.10
N GLN A 224 2.88 -10.73 11.77
CA GLN A 224 3.15 -11.05 13.17
C GLN A 224 4.52 -11.72 13.35
N GLU A 225 4.95 -12.57 12.41
CA GLU A 225 6.31 -13.12 12.41
C GLU A 225 7.36 -12.00 12.32
N VAL A 226 7.16 -11.03 11.42
CA VAL A 226 8.06 -9.86 11.29
C VAL A 226 8.15 -9.07 12.60
N LEU A 227 7.04 -8.83 13.30
CA LEU A 227 7.05 -8.15 14.60
C LEU A 227 7.86 -8.93 15.66
N ARG A 228 7.69 -10.27 15.70
CA ARG A 228 8.45 -11.14 16.61
C ARG A 228 9.95 -11.11 16.30
N GLU A 229 10.32 -11.18 15.03
CA GLU A 229 11.73 -11.19 14.61
C GLU A 229 12.41 -9.82 14.78
N SER A 230 11.71 -8.72 14.49
CA SER A 230 12.30 -7.38 14.52
C SER A 230 12.42 -6.76 15.90
N ILE A 231 11.38 -6.91 16.74
CA ILE A 231 11.26 -6.19 18.03
C ILE A 231 11.12 -7.17 19.21
N GLN A 232 11.08 -8.49 18.96
CA GLN A 232 10.82 -9.50 20.00
C GLN A 232 9.52 -9.18 20.75
N ASP A 233 8.47 -8.80 20.01
CA ASP A 233 7.14 -8.55 20.57
C ASP A 233 6.46 -9.87 20.95
N THR A 234 6.18 -10.04 22.23
CA THR A 234 5.48 -11.22 22.77
C THR A 234 3.98 -11.21 22.46
N LYS A 235 3.43 -10.04 22.13
CA LYS A 235 2.02 -9.80 21.81
C LYS A 235 1.79 -9.55 20.32
N ALA A 236 2.74 -9.96 19.47
CA ALA A 236 2.62 -9.82 18.02
C ALA A 236 1.31 -10.41 17.47
N HIS A 237 0.80 -11.48 18.09
CA HIS A 237 -0.46 -12.14 17.72
C HIS A 237 -1.73 -11.28 17.89
N GLU A 238 -1.63 -10.13 18.58
CA GLU A 238 -2.74 -9.19 18.73
C GLU A 238 -2.82 -8.22 17.55
N TRP A 239 -1.82 -8.17 16.66
CA TRP A 239 -1.78 -7.22 15.56
C TRP A 239 -2.37 -7.79 14.26
N ILE A 240 -3.25 -7.01 13.64
CA ILE A 240 -3.92 -7.34 12.38
C ILE A 240 -3.61 -6.23 11.35
N PRO A 241 -3.00 -6.55 10.19
CA PRO A 241 -2.80 -5.58 9.12
C PRO A 241 -4.15 -5.13 8.54
N LEU A 242 -4.33 -3.81 8.37
CA LEU A 242 -5.53 -3.21 7.79
C LEU A 242 -5.38 -3.07 6.27
N TRP A 243 -4.26 -2.47 5.86
CA TRP A 243 -3.93 -2.21 4.47
C TRP A 243 -2.42 -2.08 4.29
N LEU A 244 -1.99 -2.28 3.05
CA LEU A 244 -0.63 -2.08 2.58
C LEU A 244 -0.68 -1.22 1.31
N LEU A 245 0.04 -0.11 1.30
CA LEU A 245 0.17 0.78 0.16
C LEU A 245 1.58 0.64 -0.41
N ARG A 246 1.67 0.29 -1.70
CA ARG A 246 2.91 0.33 -2.47
C ARG A 246 2.93 1.60 -3.32
N TYR A 247 3.90 2.48 -3.13
CA TYR A 247 4.07 3.65 -3.98
C TYR A 247 5.26 3.52 -4.93
N SER A 248 5.18 4.21 -6.05
CA SER A 248 6.25 4.34 -7.05
C SER A 248 6.25 5.73 -7.66
N VAL A 249 7.43 6.32 -7.76
CA VAL A 249 7.72 7.62 -8.37
C VAL A 249 8.55 7.39 -9.61
N ILE A 250 8.03 7.75 -10.78
CA ILE A 250 8.68 7.52 -12.08
C ILE A 250 8.98 8.86 -12.75
N VAL A 251 10.18 9.01 -13.30
CA VAL A 251 10.53 10.16 -14.14
C VAL A 251 9.85 10.00 -15.50
N LYS A 252 8.88 10.88 -15.82
CA LYS A 252 8.00 10.77 -17.00
C LYS A 252 8.79 10.66 -18.31
N SER A 253 9.84 11.47 -18.46
CA SER A 253 10.65 11.53 -19.69
C SER A 253 11.49 10.29 -19.96
N ARG A 254 11.78 9.47 -18.95
CA ARG A 254 12.70 8.31 -19.05
C ARG A 254 12.05 6.98 -18.68
N GLY A 255 10.89 6.99 -18.03
CA GLY A 255 10.26 5.78 -17.51
C GLY A 255 11.05 5.11 -16.37
N ILE A 256 11.98 5.83 -15.73
CA ILE A 256 12.86 5.30 -14.69
C ILE A 256 12.22 5.51 -13.31
N ILE A 257 12.24 4.47 -12.47
CA ILE A 257 11.82 4.56 -11.07
C ILE A 257 12.85 5.37 -10.28
N LYS A 258 12.41 6.52 -9.75
CA LYS A 258 13.19 7.37 -8.85
C LYS A 258 13.03 6.97 -7.38
N SER A 259 11.83 6.55 -7.00
CA SER A 259 11.53 6.12 -5.65
C SER A 259 10.47 5.03 -5.67
N LYS A 260 10.60 4.06 -4.77
CA LYS A 260 9.64 2.98 -4.53
C LYS A 260 9.64 2.68 -3.05
N GLY A 261 8.49 2.38 -2.48
CA GLY A 261 8.39 1.98 -1.09
C GLY A 261 7.00 1.51 -0.70
N TYR A 262 6.88 1.18 0.57
CA TYR A 262 5.67 0.66 1.19
C TYR A 262 5.31 1.48 2.42
N ILE A 263 4.02 1.65 2.62
CA ILE A 263 3.41 2.13 3.86
C ILE A 263 2.37 1.11 4.25
N MET A 264 2.31 0.73 5.52
CA MET A 264 1.27 -0.16 6.00
C MET A 264 0.73 0.32 7.33
N GLN A 265 -0.50 -0.07 7.63
CA GLN A 265 -1.12 0.16 8.92
C GLN A 265 -1.67 -1.15 9.45
N ALA A 266 -1.43 -1.40 10.74
CA ALA A 266 -2.03 -2.48 11.49
C ALA A 266 -2.72 -1.93 12.73
N LYS A 267 -3.75 -2.66 13.18
CA LYS A 267 -4.45 -2.36 14.42
C LYS A 267 -4.33 -3.54 15.37
N ARG A 268 -4.33 -3.24 16.65
CA ARG A 268 -4.42 -4.23 17.69
C ARG A 268 -5.86 -4.71 17.88
N ASN A 269 -6.07 -6.01 17.85
CA ASN A 269 -7.33 -6.63 18.22
C ASN A 269 -7.52 -6.43 19.73
N SER A 270 -8.57 -5.70 20.10
CA SER A 270 -8.87 -5.33 21.50
C SER A 270 -9.61 -6.46 22.21
#